data_AF-A0A538KZ29-F1
#
_entry.id   AF-A0A538KZ29-F1
#
_cell.length_a   1.000
_cell.length_b   1.000
_cell.length_c   1.000
_cell.angle_alpha   90.00
_cell.angle_beta   90.00
_cell.angle_gamma   90.00
#
_symmetry.space_group_name_H-M   'P 1'
#
loop_
_entity.id
_entity.type
_entity.pdbx_description
1 polymer ?
#
loop_
_entity_poly.entity_id
_entity_poly.type
_entity_poly.pdbx_seq_one_letter_code
_entity_poly.pdbx_strand_id
1 'polypeptide(L)'
;MSTGGPDLFVICKSCGSEVSPYITECPYCGNRLRKRAPKLDREGRVTERRLRAPTPLPRLRRGEIPGIRPDNRPYATLLLVVAGMVGALLWRTGVVHKGTLVIYGKPTGHWWHVATAAFTYDNAGLAFAVLGTTAIFGWLLERRHGPVPVLVLFLCGAIGGIAVTAIAYPFPVALGGTGGAMALVCAWAVPHLLALRAGEEVEADLIGAAVIAAVVALMPIADTNVSWLSGGVGAAVGLALGLPLALARPA
;
A
#
# COMPACT_ATOMS: atom_id res chain seq x y z
N MET A 1 -42.16 9.09 -41.01
CA MET A 1 -42.50 8.77 -39.60
C MET A 1 -41.27 8.12 -38.99
N SER A 2 -40.44 8.88 -38.26
CA SER A 2 -39.23 8.38 -37.61
C SER A 2 -39.57 7.96 -36.17
N THR A 3 -39.40 6.69 -35.88
CA THR A 3 -39.59 6.05 -34.58
C THR A 3 -38.67 6.68 -33.52
N GLY A 4 -39.28 7.27 -32.48
CA GLY A 4 -38.61 7.96 -31.39
C GLY A 4 -37.70 7.05 -30.57
N GLY A 5 -36.50 7.54 -30.29
CA GLY A 5 -35.69 7.04 -29.18
C GLY A 5 -36.37 7.34 -27.84
N PRO A 6 -35.95 6.70 -26.74
CA PRO A 6 -36.56 6.90 -25.44
C PRO A 6 -36.50 8.38 -25.06
N ASP A 7 -37.66 8.99 -24.85
CA ASP A 7 -37.76 10.34 -24.30
C ASP A 7 -37.20 10.31 -22.87
N LEU A 8 -35.93 10.70 -22.73
CA LEU A 8 -35.22 10.79 -21.45
C LEU A 8 -35.72 12.03 -20.69
N PHE A 9 -36.89 11.96 -20.09
CA PHE A 9 -37.38 13.00 -19.19
C PHE A 9 -36.54 13.05 -17.90
N VAL A 10 -36.26 14.25 -17.41
CA VAL A 10 -35.58 14.47 -16.12
C VAL A 10 -36.61 15.05 -15.15
N ILE A 11 -36.79 14.38 -14.03
CA ILE A 11 -37.72 14.84 -12.98
C ILE A 11 -37.03 15.93 -12.15
N CYS A 12 -37.69 17.08 -12.01
CA CYS A 12 -37.18 18.16 -11.17
C CYS A 12 -37.27 17.76 -9.69
N LYS A 13 -36.13 17.75 -8.97
CA LYS A 13 -36.06 17.39 -7.55
C LYS A 13 -36.87 18.30 -6.61
N SER A 14 -37.22 19.51 -7.05
CA SER A 14 -37.93 20.49 -6.22
C SER A 14 -39.46 20.38 -6.37
N CYS A 15 -39.97 20.36 -7.61
CA CYS A 15 -41.41 20.36 -7.87
C CYS A 15 -41.95 19.05 -8.46
N GLY A 16 -41.10 18.04 -8.69
CA GLY A 16 -41.52 16.74 -9.22
C GLY A 16 -41.99 16.72 -10.67
N SER A 17 -41.96 17.87 -11.36
CA SER A 17 -42.36 17.95 -12.77
C SER A 17 -41.36 17.24 -13.69
N GLU A 18 -41.88 16.59 -14.73
CA GLU A 18 -41.11 16.03 -15.82
C GLU A 18 -40.70 17.14 -16.78
N VAL A 19 -39.39 17.34 -16.94
CA VAL A 19 -38.84 18.40 -17.79
C VAL A 19 -37.91 17.78 -18.82
N SER A 20 -37.89 18.34 -20.02
CA SER A 20 -36.98 17.89 -21.07
C SER A 20 -35.51 18.06 -20.65
N PRO A 21 -34.63 17.13 -21.01
CA PRO A 21 -33.22 17.11 -20.58
C PRO A 21 -32.38 18.23 -21.22
N TYR A 22 -32.95 18.95 -22.18
CA TYR A 22 -32.29 20.00 -22.95
C TYR A 22 -32.38 21.38 -22.29
N ILE A 23 -33.15 21.52 -21.19
CA ILE A 23 -33.36 22.79 -20.49
C ILE A 23 -32.49 22.83 -19.23
N THR A 24 -31.86 23.97 -18.94
CA THR A 24 -30.97 24.14 -17.78
C THR A 24 -31.71 24.51 -16.49
N GLU A 25 -32.92 25.06 -16.59
CA GLU A 25 -33.77 25.51 -15.49
C GLU A 25 -35.18 24.93 -15.62
N CYS A 26 -35.79 24.56 -14.50
CA CYS A 26 -37.16 24.08 -14.50
C CYS A 26 -38.14 25.23 -14.86
N PRO A 27 -38.97 25.11 -15.92
CA PRO A 27 -39.89 26.17 -16.32
C PRO A 27 -40.98 26.45 -15.27
N TYR A 28 -41.23 25.51 -14.37
CA TYR A 28 -42.30 25.63 -13.37
C TYR A 28 -41.85 26.26 -12.07
N CYS A 29 -40.62 25.99 -11.61
CA CYS A 29 -40.16 26.43 -10.30
C CYS A 29 -38.82 27.19 -10.32
N GLY A 30 -38.25 27.45 -11.50
CA GLY A 30 -36.98 28.14 -11.67
C GLY A 30 -35.76 27.40 -11.12
N ASN A 31 -35.94 26.19 -10.58
CA ASN A 31 -34.84 25.46 -9.97
C ASN A 31 -33.86 24.99 -11.05
N ARG A 32 -32.57 25.21 -10.79
CA ARG A 32 -31.51 24.92 -11.76
C ARG A 32 -31.22 23.42 -11.78
N LEU A 33 -31.53 22.75 -12.90
CA LEU A 33 -31.34 21.30 -13.05
C LEU A 33 -29.91 20.94 -13.39
N ARG A 34 -29.24 21.74 -14.24
CA ARG A 34 -27.87 21.47 -14.71
C ARG A 34 -27.08 22.76 -14.90
N LYS A 35 -25.76 22.68 -14.70
CA LYS A 35 -24.84 23.83 -14.87
C LYS A 35 -24.59 24.21 -16.33
N ARG A 36 -24.83 23.33 -17.30
CA ARG A 36 -24.59 23.57 -18.74
C ARG A 36 -25.52 22.75 -19.62
N ALA A 37 -26.01 23.32 -20.72
CA ALA A 37 -26.80 22.60 -21.73
C ALA A 37 -25.93 21.55 -22.44
N PRO A 38 -26.46 20.35 -22.75
CA PRO A 38 -25.80 19.38 -23.61
C PRO A 38 -25.46 20.02 -24.96
N LYS A 39 -24.28 19.74 -25.50
CA LYS A 39 -23.92 20.18 -26.85
C LYS A 39 -24.66 19.30 -27.85
N LEU A 40 -25.45 19.93 -28.72
CA LEU A 40 -26.17 19.29 -29.80
C LEU A 40 -25.34 19.40 -31.08
N ASP A 41 -25.27 18.31 -31.84
CA ASP A 41 -24.74 18.30 -33.20
C ASP A 41 -25.74 18.97 -34.16
N ARG A 42 -25.31 19.21 -35.41
CA ARG A 42 -26.12 19.85 -36.45
C ARG A 42 -27.41 19.09 -36.80
N GLU A 43 -27.48 17.83 -36.41
CA GLU A 43 -28.65 16.94 -36.54
C GLU A 43 -29.53 16.88 -35.27
N GLY A 44 -29.26 17.73 -34.27
CA GLY A 44 -30.04 17.78 -33.01
C GLY A 44 -29.79 16.61 -32.06
N ARG A 45 -28.73 15.83 -32.28
CA ARG A 45 -28.32 14.71 -31.41
C ARG A 45 -27.26 15.17 -30.40
N VAL A 46 -27.23 14.56 -29.22
CA VAL A 46 -26.18 14.84 -28.22
C VAL A 46 -24.84 14.38 -28.79
N THR A 47 -23.86 15.29 -28.89
CA THR A 47 -22.52 14.97 -29.39
C THR A 47 -21.84 13.98 -28.44
N GLU A 48 -21.83 12.70 -28.79
CA GLU A 48 -21.02 11.72 -28.08
C GLU A 48 -19.55 11.97 -28.40
N ARG A 49 -18.78 12.35 -27.36
CA ARG A 49 -17.34 12.52 -27.49
C ARG A 49 -16.77 11.16 -27.88
N ARG A 50 -16.24 11.02 -29.12
CA ARG A 50 -15.50 9.82 -29.57
C ARG A 50 -14.39 9.53 -28.56
N LEU A 51 -14.68 8.65 -27.61
CA LEU A 51 -13.68 8.07 -26.72
C LEU A 51 -12.77 7.22 -27.61
N ARG A 52 -11.45 7.43 -27.48
CA ARG A 52 -10.44 6.60 -28.16
C ARG A 52 -10.78 5.13 -27.88
N ALA A 53 -10.75 4.32 -28.93
CA ALA A 53 -10.97 2.89 -28.83
C ALA A 53 -10.09 2.33 -27.70
N PRO A 54 -10.67 1.65 -26.69
CA PRO A 54 -9.88 1.11 -25.59
C PRO A 54 -8.87 0.11 -26.16
N THR A 55 -7.63 0.18 -25.68
CA THR A 55 -6.60 -0.83 -25.95
C THR A 55 -7.19 -2.21 -25.64
N PRO A 56 -6.97 -3.21 -26.53
CA PRO A 56 -7.53 -4.54 -26.33
C PRO A 56 -7.04 -5.10 -24.99
N LEU A 57 -7.99 -5.50 -24.14
CA LEU A 57 -7.69 -6.10 -22.86
C LEU A 57 -6.95 -7.42 -23.08
N PRO A 58 -5.94 -7.74 -22.27
CA PRO A 58 -5.28 -9.04 -22.32
C PRO A 58 -6.30 -10.17 -22.12
N ARG A 59 -6.04 -11.34 -22.71
CA ARG A 59 -6.91 -12.52 -22.57
C ARG A 59 -7.08 -12.85 -21.09
N LEU A 60 -8.32 -12.81 -20.63
CA LEU A 60 -8.72 -13.18 -19.27
C LEU A 60 -8.33 -14.64 -18.98
N ARG A 61 -7.73 -14.89 -17.82
CA ARG A 61 -7.51 -16.25 -17.33
C ARG A 61 -8.84 -16.86 -16.88
N ARG A 62 -8.91 -18.19 -16.85
CA ARG A 62 -10.13 -18.92 -16.47
C ARG A 62 -10.49 -18.57 -15.01
N GLY A 63 -11.63 -17.92 -14.79
CA GLY A 63 -12.09 -17.45 -13.47
C GLY A 63 -11.84 -15.97 -13.18
N GLU A 64 -11.22 -15.24 -14.10
CA GLU A 64 -10.98 -13.79 -13.99
C GLU A 64 -12.16 -13.00 -14.57
N ILE A 65 -12.75 -12.12 -13.77
CA ILE A 65 -13.85 -11.25 -14.21
C ILE A 65 -13.22 -9.98 -14.82
N PRO A 66 -13.59 -9.59 -16.06
CA PRO A 66 -13.03 -8.40 -16.69
C PRO A 66 -13.29 -7.16 -15.84
N GLY A 67 -12.21 -6.42 -15.54
CA GLY A 67 -12.26 -5.22 -14.69
C GLY A 67 -12.06 -5.47 -13.20
N ILE A 68 -12.02 -6.73 -12.74
CA ILE A 68 -11.66 -7.10 -11.37
C ILE A 68 -10.24 -7.67 -11.37
N ARG A 69 -9.32 -6.98 -10.70
CA ARG A 69 -7.93 -7.43 -10.59
C ARG A 69 -7.91 -8.82 -9.93
N PRO A 70 -7.19 -9.80 -10.49
CA PRO A 70 -7.16 -11.14 -9.92
C PRO A 70 -6.67 -11.06 -8.47
N ASP A 71 -7.49 -11.56 -7.54
CA ASP A 71 -7.16 -11.55 -6.13
C ASP A 71 -6.01 -12.52 -5.89
N ASN A 72 -4.79 -11.98 -5.85
CA ASN A 72 -3.60 -12.77 -5.61
C ASN A 72 -3.51 -13.02 -4.10
N ARG A 73 -3.49 -14.29 -3.70
CA ARG A 73 -3.36 -14.65 -2.28
C ARG A 73 -2.00 -14.16 -1.77
N PRO A 74 -1.92 -13.46 -0.63
CA PRO A 74 -0.70 -12.81 -0.17
C PRO A 74 0.28 -13.82 0.47
N TYR A 75 0.81 -14.74 -0.33
CA TYR A 75 1.67 -15.81 0.13
C TYR A 75 3.00 -15.28 0.69
N ALA A 76 3.59 -14.25 0.08
CA ALA A 76 4.85 -13.69 0.56
C ALA A 76 4.66 -12.97 1.89
N THR A 77 3.61 -12.17 2.02
CA THR A 77 3.27 -11.50 3.28
C THR A 77 2.96 -12.51 4.37
N LEU A 78 2.17 -13.55 4.07
CA LEU A 78 1.86 -14.62 5.01
C LEU A 78 3.14 -15.35 5.45
N LEU A 79 4.04 -15.67 4.52
CA LEU A 79 5.32 -16.29 4.84
C LEU A 79 6.16 -15.43 5.78
N LEU A 80 6.28 -14.13 5.52
CA LEU A 80 7.04 -13.21 6.37
C LEU A 80 6.44 -13.10 7.79
N VAL A 81 5.11 -12.99 7.88
CA VAL A 81 4.40 -12.91 9.15
C VAL A 81 4.53 -14.19 9.96
N VAL A 82 4.35 -15.35 9.30
CA VAL A 82 4.52 -16.66 9.94
C VAL A 82 5.96 -16.87 10.37
N ALA A 83 6.95 -16.52 9.54
CA ALA A 83 8.36 -16.60 9.90
C ALA A 83 8.69 -15.75 11.13
N GLY A 84 8.17 -14.52 11.19
CA GLY A 84 8.32 -13.66 12.36
C GLY A 84 7.61 -14.19 13.61
N MET A 85 6.42 -14.78 13.46
CA MET A 85 5.70 -15.41 14.57
C MET A 85 6.44 -16.64 15.11
N VAL A 86 7.01 -17.46 14.22
CA VAL A 86 7.89 -18.58 14.59
C VAL A 86 9.12 -18.05 15.34
N GLY A 87 9.75 -16.98 14.86
CA GLY A 87 10.89 -16.38 15.57
C GLY A 87 10.55 -15.85 16.96
N ALA A 88 9.37 -15.23 17.13
CA ALA A 88 8.86 -14.81 18.44
C ALA A 88 8.61 -16.02 19.37
N LEU A 89 8.08 -17.13 18.84
CA LEU A 89 7.88 -18.37 19.61
C LEU A 89 9.21 -19.02 20.00
N LEU A 90 10.18 -19.07 19.09
CA LEU A 90 11.52 -19.62 19.39
C LEU A 90 12.22 -18.82 20.49
N TRP A 91 12.10 -17.50 20.48
CA TRP A 91 12.60 -16.65 21.55
C TRP A 91 11.94 -16.98 22.91
N ARG A 92 10.62 -17.13 22.91
CA ARG A 92 9.84 -17.31 24.14
C ARG A 92 9.95 -18.70 24.74
N THR A 93 10.06 -19.72 23.91
CA THR A 93 10.21 -21.12 24.35
C THR A 93 11.63 -21.45 24.82
N GLY A 94 12.64 -20.65 24.42
CA GLY A 94 14.02 -20.86 24.81
C GLY A 94 14.64 -22.15 24.25
N VAL A 95 13.97 -22.80 23.30
CA VAL A 95 14.42 -24.06 22.66
C VAL A 95 15.73 -23.82 21.88
N VAL A 96 15.95 -22.60 21.41
CA VAL A 96 17.18 -22.18 20.72
C VAL A 96 17.92 -21.17 21.59
N HIS A 97 19.26 -21.30 21.65
CA HIS A 97 20.09 -20.38 22.41
C HIS A 97 19.94 -18.95 21.87
N LYS A 98 19.60 -18.00 22.75
CA LYS A 98 19.35 -16.58 22.39
C LYS A 98 20.49 -15.92 21.60
N GLY A 99 21.73 -16.32 21.84
CA GLY A 99 22.92 -15.82 21.13
C GLY A 99 23.03 -16.26 19.67
N THR A 100 22.26 -17.27 19.23
CA THR A 100 22.19 -17.69 17.82
C THR A 100 21.09 -16.96 17.05
N LEU A 101 20.13 -16.38 17.77
CA LEU A 101 18.94 -15.73 17.22
C LEU A 101 19.09 -14.21 17.07
N VAL A 102 20.01 -13.61 17.82
CA VAL A 102 20.17 -12.16 17.93
C VAL A 102 21.64 -11.78 17.72
N ILE A 103 21.86 -10.60 17.18
CA ILE A 103 23.20 -10.01 17.16
C ILE A 103 23.53 -9.52 18.57
N TYR A 104 24.49 -10.20 19.21
CA TYR A 104 25.17 -9.73 20.41
C TYR A 104 26.64 -9.49 20.07
N GLY A 105 27.01 -8.22 19.90
CA GLY A 105 28.37 -7.85 19.51
C GLY A 105 28.64 -8.00 18.01
N LYS A 106 29.85 -7.64 17.57
CA LYS A 106 30.20 -7.67 16.14
C LYS A 106 30.15 -9.10 15.59
N PRO A 107 29.45 -9.36 14.48
CA PRO A 107 29.37 -10.70 13.90
C PRO A 107 30.74 -11.14 13.36
N THR A 108 31.46 -11.94 14.13
CA THR A 108 32.74 -12.55 13.73
C THR A 108 32.49 -13.77 12.83
N GLY A 109 32.13 -13.53 11.57
CA GLY A 109 31.96 -14.56 10.53
C GLY A 109 30.58 -15.22 10.46
N HIS A 110 29.72 -15.02 11.46
CA HIS A 110 28.38 -15.61 11.55
C HIS A 110 27.31 -14.65 11.00
N TRP A 111 27.43 -14.25 9.74
CA TRP A 111 26.57 -13.23 9.11
C TRP A 111 25.10 -13.65 8.98
N TRP A 112 24.79 -14.94 9.09
CA TRP A 112 23.41 -15.42 9.13
C TRP A 112 22.64 -14.91 10.35
N HIS A 113 23.32 -14.50 11.44
CA HIS A 113 22.66 -13.86 12.59
C HIS A 113 21.95 -12.56 12.21
N VAL A 114 22.43 -11.85 11.19
CA VAL A 114 21.75 -10.65 10.66
C VAL A 114 20.40 -11.02 10.04
N ALA A 115 20.35 -12.16 9.34
CA ALA A 115 19.12 -12.63 8.73
C ALA A 115 18.13 -13.18 9.77
N THR A 116 18.59 -13.96 10.75
CA THR A 116 17.72 -14.49 11.80
C THR A 116 17.24 -13.40 12.75
N ALA A 117 18.07 -12.40 13.05
CA ALA A 117 17.70 -11.26 13.89
C ALA A 117 16.50 -10.48 13.32
N ALA A 118 16.34 -10.44 12.00
CA ALA A 118 15.20 -9.78 11.36
C ALA A 118 13.83 -10.42 11.70
N PHE A 119 13.81 -11.68 12.13
CA PHE A 119 12.59 -12.43 12.44
C PHE A 119 12.42 -12.70 13.94
N THR A 120 13.34 -12.23 14.79
CA THR A 120 13.28 -12.48 16.23
C THR A 120 12.74 -11.27 16.95
N TYR A 121 11.82 -11.53 17.88
CA TYR A 121 11.13 -10.51 18.65
C TYR A 121 11.16 -10.92 20.11
N ASP A 122 11.69 -10.04 20.95
CA ASP A 122 11.80 -10.23 22.39
C ASP A 122 10.57 -9.74 23.15
N ASN A 123 9.85 -8.77 22.58
CA ASN A 123 8.63 -8.19 23.12
C ASN A 123 7.41 -8.48 22.23
N ALA A 124 6.29 -8.88 22.85
CA ALA A 124 5.02 -9.10 22.16
C ALA A 124 4.45 -7.82 21.52
N GLY A 125 4.65 -6.66 22.16
CA GLY A 125 4.23 -5.36 21.61
C GLY A 125 5.01 -4.99 20.35
N LEU A 126 6.32 -5.26 20.34
CA LEU A 126 7.17 -5.08 19.16
C LEU A 126 6.74 -6.03 18.03
N ALA A 127 6.57 -7.32 18.34
CA ALA A 127 6.10 -8.31 17.38
C ALA A 127 4.75 -7.90 16.78
N PHE A 128 3.80 -7.46 17.60
CA PHE A 128 2.49 -7.02 17.15
C PHE A 128 2.59 -5.80 16.22
N ALA A 129 3.34 -4.77 16.61
CA ALA A 129 3.49 -3.57 15.79
C ALA A 129 4.18 -3.86 14.45
N VAL A 130 5.30 -4.60 14.47
CA VAL A 130 6.07 -4.89 13.25
C VAL A 130 5.35 -5.88 12.34
N LEU A 131 4.82 -6.98 12.88
CA LEU A 131 4.12 -7.99 12.07
C LEU A 131 2.76 -7.49 11.61
N GLY A 132 2.03 -6.73 12.42
CA GLY A 132 0.78 -6.09 12.02
C GLY A 132 1.00 -5.10 10.88
N THR A 133 2.04 -4.26 10.99
CA THR A 133 2.43 -3.35 9.90
C THR A 133 2.82 -4.11 8.64
N THR A 134 3.64 -5.16 8.79
CA THR A 134 4.05 -6.03 7.67
C THR A 134 2.83 -6.71 7.02
N ALA A 135 1.87 -7.18 7.82
CA ALA A 135 0.67 -7.84 7.34
C ALA A 135 -0.23 -6.87 6.55
N ILE A 136 -0.46 -5.67 7.05
CA ILE A 136 -1.31 -4.67 6.39
C ILE A 136 -0.64 -4.18 5.10
N PHE A 137 0.56 -3.62 5.19
CA PHE A 137 1.20 -2.97 4.05
C PHE A 137 1.82 -3.96 3.08
N GLY A 138 2.35 -5.09 3.57
CA GLY A 138 2.79 -6.19 2.72
C GLY A 138 1.65 -6.73 1.88
N TRP A 139 0.47 -6.97 2.47
CA TRP A 139 -0.69 -7.46 1.72
C TRP A 139 -1.16 -6.45 0.68
N LEU A 140 -1.30 -5.17 1.04
CA LEU A 140 -1.69 -4.11 0.10
C LEU A 140 -0.71 -4.00 -1.08
N LEU A 141 0.59 -4.10 -0.80
CA LEU A 141 1.63 -4.02 -1.83
C LEU A 141 1.69 -5.28 -2.69
N GLU A 142 1.51 -6.46 -2.09
CA GLU A 142 1.48 -7.75 -2.79
C GLU A 142 0.29 -7.83 -3.77
N ARG A 143 -0.87 -7.31 -3.37
CA ARG A 143 -2.03 -7.16 -4.26
C ARG A 143 -1.78 -6.19 -5.41
N ARG A 144 -0.90 -5.19 -5.22
CA ARG A 144 -0.62 -4.16 -6.22
C ARG A 144 0.49 -4.52 -7.20
N HIS A 145 1.55 -5.19 -6.75
CA HIS A 145 2.76 -5.44 -7.54
C HIS A 145 3.26 -6.89 -7.50
N GLY A 146 2.55 -7.79 -6.80
CA GLY A 146 2.93 -9.19 -6.63
C GLY A 146 3.87 -9.45 -5.44
N PRO A 147 4.29 -10.71 -5.23
CA PRO A 147 5.06 -11.12 -4.04
C PRO A 147 6.51 -10.63 -4.02
N VAL A 148 7.14 -10.46 -5.20
CA VAL A 148 8.57 -10.17 -5.30
C VAL A 148 8.95 -8.82 -4.67
N PRO A 149 8.25 -7.70 -4.97
CA PRO A 149 8.55 -6.41 -4.35
C PRO A 149 8.45 -6.44 -2.83
N VAL A 150 7.50 -7.18 -2.27
CA VAL A 150 7.32 -7.30 -0.80
C VAL A 150 8.53 -7.99 -0.16
N LEU A 151 8.98 -9.11 -0.74
CA LEU A 151 10.18 -9.80 -0.25
C LEU A 151 11.42 -8.92 -0.36
N VAL A 152 11.62 -8.25 -1.49
CA VAL A 152 12.77 -7.37 -1.71
C VAL A 152 12.78 -6.22 -0.71
N LEU A 153 11.66 -5.51 -0.55
CA LEU A 153 11.54 -4.40 0.40
C LEU A 153 11.77 -4.84 1.84
N PHE A 154 11.13 -5.94 2.25
CA PHE A 154 11.28 -6.44 3.61
C PHE A 154 12.71 -6.89 3.89
N LEU A 155 13.32 -7.70 3.01
CA LEU A 155 14.67 -8.22 3.22
C LEU A 155 15.71 -7.10 3.18
N CYS A 156 15.62 -6.18 2.20
CA CYS A 156 16.53 -5.03 2.13
C CYS A 156 16.36 -4.09 3.33
N GLY A 157 15.12 -3.84 3.77
CA GLY A 157 14.85 -2.98 4.92
C GLY A 157 15.27 -3.63 6.25
N ALA A 158 14.90 -4.88 6.49
CA ALA A 158 15.15 -5.57 7.75
C ALA A 158 16.60 -6.04 7.87
N ILE A 159 17.07 -6.88 6.94
CA ILE A 159 18.44 -7.42 6.97
C ILE A 159 19.44 -6.30 6.72
N GLY A 160 19.17 -5.42 5.75
CA GLY A 160 20.02 -4.26 5.48
C GLY A 160 20.07 -3.30 6.67
N GLY A 161 18.92 -2.99 7.28
CA GLY A 161 18.87 -2.13 8.48
C GLY A 161 19.69 -2.70 9.64
N ILE A 162 19.53 -4.00 9.93
CA ILE A 162 20.30 -4.68 10.98
C ILE A 162 21.80 -4.73 10.63
N ALA A 163 22.15 -4.98 9.38
CA ALA A 163 23.54 -4.99 8.93
C ALA A 163 24.22 -3.62 9.12
N VAL A 164 23.53 -2.53 8.77
CA VAL A 164 24.04 -1.17 8.99
C VAL A 164 24.20 -0.89 10.48
N THR A 165 23.25 -1.30 11.33
CA THR A 165 23.41 -1.19 12.79
C THR A 165 24.63 -1.99 13.29
N ALA A 166 24.86 -3.19 12.78
CA ALA A 166 25.99 -4.02 13.16
C ALA A 166 27.36 -3.40 12.81
N ILE A 167 27.41 -2.61 11.73
CA ILE A 167 28.61 -1.89 11.30
C ILE A 167 28.79 -0.59 12.09
N ALA A 168 27.68 0.12 12.36
CA ALA A 168 27.72 1.45 12.98
C ALA A 168 28.11 1.43 14.46
N TYR A 169 27.75 0.38 15.21
CA TYR A 169 27.98 0.32 16.65
C TYR A 169 29.12 -0.64 17.04
N PRO A 170 29.90 -0.33 18.09
CA PRO A 170 30.96 -1.22 18.58
C PRO A 170 30.41 -2.49 19.25
N PHE A 171 29.28 -2.37 19.94
CA PHE A 171 28.53 -3.46 20.57
C PHE A 171 27.09 -3.43 20.07
N PRO A 172 26.82 -3.88 18.83
CA PRO A 172 25.48 -3.85 18.29
C PRO A 172 24.58 -4.85 19.02
N VAL A 173 23.41 -4.36 19.43
CA VAL A 173 22.26 -5.17 19.81
C VAL A 173 21.13 -4.71 18.90
N ALA A 174 20.69 -5.61 18.04
CA ALA A 174 19.63 -5.34 17.08
C ALA A 174 18.86 -6.62 16.79
N LEU A 175 17.54 -6.52 16.88
CA LEU A 175 16.60 -7.58 16.57
C LEU A 175 15.28 -6.97 16.05
N GLY A 176 14.49 -7.80 15.40
CA GLY A 176 13.18 -7.45 14.87
C GLY A 176 13.19 -6.88 13.46
N GLY A 177 12.07 -7.10 12.77
CA GLY A 177 11.85 -6.66 11.39
C GLY A 177 11.47 -5.19 11.22
N THR A 178 11.83 -4.30 12.14
CA THR A 178 11.40 -2.88 12.14
C THR A 178 11.77 -2.17 10.84
N GLY A 179 13.00 -2.37 10.34
CA GLY A 179 13.42 -1.83 9.04
C GLY A 179 12.59 -2.37 7.87
N GLY A 180 12.20 -3.65 7.90
CA GLY A 180 11.35 -4.25 6.87
C GLY A 180 9.93 -3.66 6.88
N ALA A 181 9.34 -3.52 8.07
CA ALA A 181 8.03 -2.89 8.23
C ALA A 181 8.03 -1.43 7.75
N MET A 182 9.04 -0.64 8.13
CA MET A 182 9.21 0.73 7.65
C MET A 182 9.37 0.80 6.13
N ALA A 183 10.14 -0.12 5.53
CA ALA A 183 10.30 -0.17 4.09
C ALA A 183 8.97 -0.40 3.37
N LEU A 184 8.13 -1.31 3.87
CA LEU A 184 6.82 -1.61 3.29
C LEU A 184 5.84 -0.42 3.39
N VAL A 185 5.74 0.21 4.56
CA VAL A 185 4.84 1.37 4.76
C VAL A 185 5.28 2.54 3.89
N CYS A 186 6.58 2.86 3.88
CA CYS A 186 7.11 3.94 3.07
C CYS A 186 6.91 3.66 1.57
N ALA A 187 7.20 2.45 1.10
CA ALA A 187 7.00 2.10 -0.31
C ALA A 187 5.53 2.17 -0.73
N TRP A 188 4.60 1.74 0.15
CA TRP A 188 3.17 1.85 -0.09
C TRP A 188 2.71 3.32 -0.16
N ALA A 189 3.25 4.19 0.70
CA ALA A 189 2.86 5.59 0.76
C ALA A 189 3.32 6.42 -0.45
N VAL A 190 4.47 6.09 -1.07
CA VAL A 190 5.05 6.85 -2.19
C VAL A 190 4.05 7.25 -3.29
N PRO A 191 3.31 6.33 -3.94
CA PRO A 191 2.36 6.69 -5.01
C PRO A 191 1.27 7.65 -4.53
N HIS A 192 0.80 7.51 -3.29
CA HIS A 192 -0.21 8.38 -2.72
C HIS A 192 0.35 9.77 -2.38
N LEU A 193 1.61 9.85 -1.91
CA LEU A 193 2.30 11.11 -1.69
C LEU A 193 2.57 11.86 -3.01
N LEU A 194 2.88 11.13 -4.09
CA LEU A 194 3.04 11.71 -5.43
C LEU A 194 1.71 12.25 -5.97
N ALA A 195 0.61 11.51 -5.78
CA ALA A 195 -0.74 11.95 -6.15
C ALA A 195 -1.16 13.22 -5.38
N LEU A 196 -0.96 13.23 -4.05
CA LEU A 196 -1.16 14.44 -3.24
C LEU A 196 -0.34 15.63 -3.74
N ARG A 197 0.94 15.40 -4.07
CA ARG A 197 1.83 16.44 -4.60
C ARG A 197 1.38 16.95 -5.96
N ALA A 198 0.75 16.12 -6.77
CA ALA A 198 0.15 16.48 -8.05
C ALA A 198 -1.21 17.19 -7.90
N GLY A 199 -1.76 17.28 -6.69
CA GLY A 199 -3.07 17.86 -6.42
C GLY A 199 -4.24 16.93 -6.81
N GLU A 200 -3.99 15.63 -6.94
CA GLU A 200 -5.02 14.62 -7.17
C GLU A 200 -5.71 14.24 -5.87
N GLU A 201 -7.01 13.91 -5.93
CA GLU A 201 -7.75 13.39 -4.79
C GLU A 201 -7.24 12.00 -4.42
N VAL A 202 -6.88 11.81 -3.14
CA VAL A 202 -6.37 10.54 -2.62
C VAL A 202 -7.41 9.95 -1.66
N GLU A 203 -7.95 8.79 -2.04
CA GLU A 203 -8.91 8.04 -1.19
C GLU A 203 -8.23 7.26 -0.06
N ALA A 204 -6.90 7.13 -0.09
CA ALA A 204 -6.15 6.36 0.91
C ALA A 204 -5.99 7.13 2.23
N ASP A 205 -6.18 6.45 3.36
CA ASP A 205 -5.95 7.00 4.69
C ASP A 205 -4.45 7.11 5.02
N LEU A 206 -3.86 8.23 4.58
CA LEU A 206 -2.45 8.55 4.83
C LEU A 206 -2.18 8.94 6.28
N ILE A 207 -3.18 9.43 7.01
CA ILE A 207 -3.04 9.77 8.43
C ILE A 207 -2.91 8.47 9.22
N GLY A 208 -3.79 7.49 8.99
CA GLY A 208 -3.69 6.16 9.58
C GLY A 208 -2.35 5.48 9.29
N ALA A 209 -1.88 5.56 8.03
CA ALA A 209 -0.57 5.03 7.67
C ALA A 209 0.59 5.76 8.36
N ALA A 210 0.52 7.09 8.49
CA ALA A 210 1.51 7.89 9.21
C ALA A 210 1.54 7.55 10.70
N VAL A 211 0.38 7.30 11.32
CA VAL A 211 0.29 6.86 12.72
C VAL A 211 0.95 5.50 12.90
N ILE A 212 0.66 4.53 12.02
CA ILE A 212 1.30 3.20 12.09
C ILE A 212 2.82 3.32 11.89
N ALA A 213 3.27 4.11 10.91
CA ALA A 213 4.69 4.38 10.68
C ALA A 213 5.35 5.00 11.92
N ALA A 214 4.70 5.98 12.55
CA ALA A 214 5.21 6.63 13.75
C ALA A 214 5.32 5.66 14.92
N VAL A 215 4.32 4.80 15.13
CA VAL A 215 4.38 3.75 16.17
C VAL A 215 5.59 2.84 15.98
N VAL A 216 5.84 2.37 14.75
CA VAL A 216 6.99 1.50 14.44
C VAL A 216 8.32 2.26 14.58
N ALA A 217 8.39 3.50 14.08
CA ALA A 217 9.59 4.32 14.13
C ALA A 217 9.99 4.74 15.57
N LEU A 218 9.01 4.89 16.46
CA LEU A 218 9.22 5.27 17.86
C LEU A 218 9.42 4.07 18.80
N MET A 219 9.38 2.83 18.29
CA MET A 219 9.66 1.64 19.12
C MET A 219 11.01 1.65 19.85
N PRO A 220 12.11 2.21 19.32
CA PRO A 220 13.37 2.34 20.06
C PRO A 220 13.27 3.10 21.39
N ILE A 221 12.21 3.89 21.60
CA ILE A 221 11.94 4.58 22.88
C ILE A 221 11.41 3.59 23.93
N ALA A 222 10.60 2.62 23.49
CA ALA A 222 10.00 1.62 24.35
C ALA A 222 10.92 0.40 24.58
N ASP A 223 11.79 0.10 23.62
CA ASP A 223 12.66 -1.08 23.63
C ASP A 223 14.07 -0.74 23.15
N THR A 224 15.05 -0.86 24.05
CA THR A 224 16.45 -0.53 23.78
C THR A 224 17.16 -1.55 22.89
N ASN A 225 16.58 -2.73 22.67
CA ASN A 225 17.12 -3.73 21.74
C ASN A 225 16.74 -3.43 20.27
N VAL A 226 15.85 -2.45 20.06
CA VAL A 226 15.42 -2.01 18.74
C VAL A 226 16.24 -0.81 18.28
N SER A 227 16.90 -0.95 17.14
CA SER A 227 17.73 0.12 16.59
C SER A 227 16.90 1.11 15.76
N TRP A 228 16.93 2.39 16.15
CA TRP A 228 16.37 3.49 15.34
C TRP A 228 17.03 3.58 13.95
N LEU A 229 18.31 3.21 13.86
CA LEU A 229 19.07 3.19 12.61
C LEU A 229 18.48 2.19 11.61
N SER A 230 18.08 1.00 12.08
CA SER A 230 17.43 -0.02 11.26
C SER A 230 16.09 0.47 10.71
N GLY A 231 15.28 1.14 11.54
CA GLY A 231 14.03 1.78 11.11
C GLY A 231 14.27 2.87 10.06
N GLY A 232 15.28 3.72 10.26
CA GLY A 232 15.66 4.78 9.31
C GLY A 232 16.15 4.25 7.96
N VAL A 233 16.99 3.21 7.97
CA VAL A 233 17.42 2.51 6.74
C VAL A 233 16.21 1.90 6.03
N GLY A 234 15.31 1.27 6.76
CA GLY A 234 14.05 0.76 6.23
C GLY A 234 13.23 1.82 5.51
N ALA A 235 13.01 2.97 6.15
CA ALA A 235 12.29 4.09 5.55
C ALA A 235 12.98 4.60 4.27
N ALA A 236 14.30 4.75 4.28
CA ALA A 236 15.08 5.17 3.12
C ALA A 236 14.96 4.16 1.96
N VAL A 237 15.09 2.86 2.24
CA VAL A 237 14.91 1.78 1.26
C VAL A 237 13.49 1.79 0.69
N GLY A 238 12.48 1.96 1.53
CA GLY A 238 11.08 2.02 1.13
C GLY A 238 10.78 3.19 0.20
N LEU A 239 11.31 4.39 0.50
CA LEU A 239 11.17 5.55 -0.37
C LEU A 239 11.91 5.37 -1.71
N ALA A 240 13.15 4.86 -1.66
CA ALA A 240 14.00 4.68 -2.84
C ALA A 240 13.43 3.63 -3.81
N LEU A 241 12.94 2.50 -3.30
CA LEU A 241 12.34 1.43 -4.11
C LEU A 241 10.85 1.66 -4.39
N GLY A 242 10.15 2.43 -3.55
CA GLY A 242 8.75 2.80 -3.76
C GLY A 242 8.56 3.73 -4.96
N LEU A 243 9.53 4.59 -5.25
CA LEU A 243 9.48 5.50 -6.41
C LEU A 243 9.43 4.76 -7.76
N PRO A 244 10.36 3.85 -8.11
CA PRO A 244 10.26 3.10 -9.35
C PRO A 244 9.03 2.19 -9.39
N LEU A 245 8.56 1.66 -8.25
CA LEU A 245 7.31 0.90 -8.18
C LEU A 245 6.08 1.75 -8.49
N ALA A 246 6.06 3.02 -8.05
CA ALA A 246 4.99 3.96 -8.36
C ALA A 246 4.97 4.36 -9.83
N LEU A 247 6.15 4.44 -10.47
CA LEU A 247 6.30 4.78 -11.88
C LEU A 247 6.06 3.57 -12.81
N ALA A 248 6.32 2.36 -12.34
CA ALA A 248 6.01 1.14 -13.07
C ALA A 248 4.48 0.97 -13.17
N ARG A 249 3.96 0.84 -14.39
CA ARG A 249 2.54 0.56 -14.60
C ARG A 249 2.16 -0.73 -13.85
N PRO A 250 1.03 -0.77 -13.14
CA PRO A 250 0.55 -2.00 -12.51
C PRO A 250 0.34 -3.05 -13.61
N ALA A 251 0.94 -4.22 -13.42
CA ALA A 251 0.69 -5.41 -14.24
C ALA A 251 -0.75 -5.91 -14.08
#